data_AF-A0A3C0K3D1-F1
#
_entry.id   AF-A0A3C0K3D1-F1
#
_cell.length_a   1.000
_cell.length_b   1.000
_cell.length_c   1.000
_cell.angle_alpha   90.00
_cell.angle_beta   90.00
_cell.angle_gamma   90.00
#
_symmetry.space_group_name_H-M   'P 1'
#
loop_
_entity.id
_entity.type
_entity.pdbx_description
1 polymer ?
#
loop_
_entity_poly.entity_id
_entity_poly.type
_entity_poly.pdbx_seq_one_letter_code
_entity_poly.pdbx_strand_id
1 'polypeptide(L)'
;HFVRIVLQKLTSYRMTQIYDPRLEEIYVADGHHEDDWEKVQDEYINIFTIADEIGAKVLLVHIPSKGPWTEDSSYPSSRLGVLAQMYDIGFVDVLPSMQRESLNKSLYYDIDGHTTSNGHKVIADEIHSYLMDWEFINIIDD
;
A
#
# COMPACT_ATOMS: atom_id res chain seq x y z
N HIS A 1 9.73 20.28 -2.25
CA HIS A 1 10.00 19.41 -3.42
C HIS A 1 11.30 18.59 -3.29
N PHE A 2 12.43 19.21 -2.92
CA PHE A 2 13.72 18.52 -2.71
C PHE A 2 13.66 17.46 -1.60
N VAL A 3 13.04 17.78 -0.45
CA VAL A 3 12.90 16.85 0.69
C VAL A 3 12.12 15.58 0.31
N ARG A 4 11.05 15.70 -0.47
CA ARG A 4 10.26 14.55 -0.98
C ARG A 4 11.10 13.62 -1.88
N ILE A 5 11.90 14.20 -2.77
CA ILE A 5 12.77 13.43 -3.69
C ILE A 5 13.88 12.72 -2.90
N VAL A 6 14.46 13.40 -1.90
CA VAL A 6 15.47 12.82 -1.03
C VAL A 6 14.88 11.69 -0.20
N LEU A 7 13.71 11.88 0.40
CA LEU A 7 13.02 10.83 1.16
C LEU A 7 12.66 9.63 0.29
N GLN A 8 12.11 9.84 -0.91
CA GLN A 8 11.83 8.75 -1.87
C GLN A 8 13.09 7.99 -2.26
N LYS A 9 14.19 8.68 -2.56
CA LYS A 9 15.45 8.01 -2.89
C LYS A 9 16.04 7.26 -1.70
N LEU A 10 15.93 7.81 -0.49
CA LEU A 10 16.46 7.17 0.71
C LEU A 10 15.64 5.94 1.09
N THR A 11 14.31 5.99 0.97
CA THR A 11 13.43 4.84 1.21
C THR A 11 13.60 3.78 0.14
N SER A 12 13.64 4.14 -1.15
CA SER A 12 13.90 3.19 -2.23
C SER A 12 15.26 2.52 -2.10
N TYR A 13 16.32 3.26 -1.75
CA TYR A 13 17.68 2.73 -1.58
C TYR A 13 17.81 1.83 -0.35
N ARG A 14 17.17 2.19 0.78
CA ARG A 14 17.14 1.33 1.97
C ARG A 14 16.33 0.06 1.73
N MET A 15 15.21 0.17 1.01
CA MET A 15 14.42 -0.98 0.56
C MET A 15 15.25 -1.95 -0.30
N THR A 16 16.08 -1.44 -1.23
CA THR A 16 16.92 -2.31 -2.09
C THR A 16 18.10 -2.96 -1.37
N GLN A 17 18.55 -2.42 -0.24
CA GLN A 17 19.70 -2.93 0.52
C GLN A 17 19.28 -3.91 1.63
N ILE A 18 18.02 -3.87 2.08
CA ILE A 18 17.51 -4.68 3.19
C ILE A 18 16.70 -5.90 2.66
N TYR A 19 16.08 -5.80 1.48
CA TYR A 19 15.21 -6.84 0.93
C TYR A 19 15.81 -7.54 -0.30
N ASP A 20 16.47 -8.67 -0.07
CA ASP A 20 16.55 -9.77 -1.06
C ASP A 20 15.98 -11.06 -0.46
N PRO A 21 14.68 -11.06 -0.15
CA PRO A 21 13.79 -12.13 -0.55
C PRO A 21 12.82 -11.58 -1.60
N ARG A 22 12.46 -12.39 -2.61
CA ARG A 22 11.47 -11.98 -3.61
C ARG A 22 10.18 -11.65 -2.86
N LEU A 23 9.81 -10.37 -2.75
CA LEU A 23 8.62 -9.90 -2.03
C LEU A 23 7.36 -10.72 -2.38
N GLU A 24 7.27 -11.17 -3.63
CA GLU A 24 6.25 -12.08 -4.16
C GLU A 24 6.10 -13.40 -3.38
N GLU A 25 7.17 -13.93 -2.77
CA GLU A 25 7.18 -15.17 -1.98
C GLU A 25 6.72 -14.96 -0.53
N ILE A 26 6.85 -13.74 0.00
CA ILE A 26 6.38 -13.35 1.36
C ILE A 26 4.86 -13.16 1.39
N TYR A 27 4.27 -12.82 0.25
CA TYR A 27 2.86 -12.50 0.10
C TYR A 27 1.95 -13.72 -0.19
N VAL A 28 2.43 -14.94 0.07
CA VAL A 28 1.68 -16.19 -0.13
C VAL A 28 1.17 -16.73 1.21
N ALA A 29 -0.13 -17.05 1.28
CA ALA A 29 -0.71 -17.70 2.45
C ALA A 29 -0.05 -19.07 2.72
N ASP A 30 0.30 -19.35 3.97
CA ASP A 30 1.02 -20.57 4.40
C ASP A 30 2.37 -20.80 3.70
N GLY A 31 3.01 -19.74 3.20
CA GLY A 31 4.35 -19.79 2.61
C GLY A 31 5.47 -20.03 3.63
N HIS A 32 6.68 -20.34 3.15
CA HIS A 32 7.87 -20.55 3.99
C HIS A 32 8.46 -19.26 4.61
N HIS A 33 7.71 -18.15 4.58
CA HIS A 33 8.21 -16.78 4.80
C HIS A 33 7.42 -15.98 5.85
N GLU A 34 6.71 -16.64 6.77
CA GLU A 34 6.03 -15.95 7.89
C GLU A 34 7.01 -15.11 8.72
N ASP A 35 8.24 -15.59 8.94
CA ASP A 35 9.31 -14.82 9.61
C ASP A 35 9.69 -13.54 8.85
N ASP A 36 9.55 -13.52 7.53
CA ASP A 36 9.80 -12.33 6.70
C ASP A 36 8.58 -11.39 6.72
N TRP A 37 7.38 -11.94 6.86
CA TRP A 37 6.17 -11.15 7.10
C TRP A 37 6.20 -10.44 8.45
N GLU A 38 6.66 -11.10 9.51
CA GLU A 38 6.82 -10.47 10.84
C GLU A 38 7.75 -9.25 10.76
N LYS A 39 8.87 -9.35 10.04
CA LYS A 39 9.77 -8.19 9.83
C LYS A 39 9.08 -7.04 9.11
N VAL A 40 8.28 -7.33 8.09
CA VAL A 40 7.49 -6.32 7.37
C VAL A 40 6.47 -5.67 8.31
N GLN A 41 5.79 -6.46 9.14
CA GLN A 41 4.86 -5.94 10.15
C GLN A 41 5.56 -5.05 11.17
N ASP A 42 6.73 -5.46 11.69
CA ASP A 42 7.52 -4.67 12.63
C ASP A 42 7.91 -3.30 12.05
N GLU A 43 8.23 -3.24 10.74
CA GLU A 43 8.49 -1.97 10.06
C GLU A 43 7.26 -1.06 10.03
N TYR A 44 6.08 -1.60 9.73
CA TYR A 44 4.82 -0.83 9.78
C TYR A 44 4.48 -0.37 11.20
N ILE A 45 4.62 -1.24 12.18
CA ILE A 45 4.38 -0.91 13.59
C ILE A 45 5.28 0.25 14.02
N ASN A 46 6.57 0.20 13.69
CA ASN A 46 7.49 1.29 13.97
C ASN A 46 7.04 2.63 13.34
N ILE A 47 6.56 2.60 12.10
CA ILE A 47 6.02 3.79 11.42
C ILE A 47 4.79 4.32 12.16
N PHE A 48 3.86 3.44 12.57
CA PHE A 48 2.63 3.83 13.27
C PHE A 48 2.93 4.42 14.64
N THR A 49 3.83 3.81 15.41
CA THR A 49 4.26 4.32 16.71
C THR A 49 4.91 5.70 16.59
N ILE A 50 5.84 5.89 15.64
CA ILE A 50 6.47 7.19 15.41
C ILE A 50 5.43 8.24 15.01
N ALA A 51 4.46 7.88 14.17
CA ALA A 51 3.42 8.80 13.74
C ALA A 51 2.51 9.22 14.91
N ASP A 52 2.12 8.28 15.77
CA ASP A 52 1.33 8.56 16.98
C ASP A 52 2.09 9.49 17.95
N GLU A 53 3.38 9.22 18.19
CA GLU A 53 4.23 10.03 19.06
C GLU A 53 4.31 11.51 18.63
N ILE A 54 4.22 11.78 17.32
CA ILE A 54 4.26 13.14 16.77
C ILE A 54 2.86 13.70 16.45
N GLY A 55 1.79 12.96 16.75
CA GLY A 55 0.40 13.34 16.47
C GLY A 55 0.05 13.39 14.98
N ALA A 56 0.76 12.62 14.14
CA ALA A 56 0.49 12.53 12.71
C ALA A 56 -0.53 11.43 12.41
N LYS A 57 -1.55 11.75 11.60
CA LYS A 57 -2.47 10.75 11.06
C LYS A 57 -1.78 9.94 9.95
N VAL A 58 -1.97 8.62 9.95
CA VAL A 58 -1.44 7.72 8.92
C VAL A 58 -2.59 7.09 8.14
N LEU A 59 -2.41 7.01 6.82
CA LEU A 59 -3.22 6.23 5.91
C LEU A 59 -2.32 5.20 5.23
N LEU A 60 -2.61 3.93 5.46
CA LEU A 60 -1.97 2.81 4.78
C LEU A 60 -2.74 2.48 3.49
N VAL A 61 -2.04 2.47 2.36
CA VAL A 61 -2.62 2.16 1.06
C VAL A 61 -1.97 0.90 0.50
N HIS A 62 -2.75 -0.15 0.33
CA HIS A 62 -2.32 -1.36 -0.38
C HIS A 62 -2.55 -1.20 -1.88
N ILE A 63 -1.48 -1.34 -2.67
CA ILE A 63 -1.51 -1.35 -4.13
C ILE A 63 -1.01 -2.74 -4.59
N PRO A 64 -1.83 -3.53 -5.31
CA PRO A 64 -1.41 -4.86 -5.72
C PRO A 64 -0.37 -4.79 -6.84
N SER A 65 0.43 -5.85 -6.96
CA SER A 65 1.27 -6.11 -8.14
C SER A 65 0.41 -6.29 -9.39
N LYS A 66 1.02 -6.21 -10.58
CA LYS A 66 0.34 -6.52 -11.84
C LYS A 66 -0.25 -7.94 -11.79
N GLY A 67 -1.51 -8.08 -12.22
CA GLY A 67 -2.19 -9.37 -12.31
C GLY A 67 -1.57 -10.35 -13.34
N PRO A 68 -2.19 -11.54 -13.51
CA PRO A 68 -3.54 -11.90 -13.09
C PRO A 68 -3.68 -12.05 -11.57
N TRP A 69 -4.79 -11.55 -11.01
CA TRP A 69 -5.10 -11.66 -9.60
C TRP A 69 -5.97 -12.89 -9.32
N THR A 70 -5.57 -13.67 -8.34
CA THR A 70 -6.29 -14.86 -7.83
C THR A 70 -6.91 -14.55 -6.46
N GLU A 71 -7.60 -15.52 -5.86
CA GLU A 71 -8.13 -15.39 -4.50
C GLU A 71 -7.02 -15.05 -3.48
N ASP A 72 -5.83 -15.64 -3.65
CA ASP A 72 -4.66 -15.40 -2.80
C ASP A 72 -4.08 -13.99 -2.93
N SER A 73 -4.40 -13.25 -4.00
CA SER A 73 -3.92 -11.87 -4.19
C SER A 73 -4.45 -10.91 -3.12
N SER A 74 -5.49 -11.32 -2.38
CA SER A 74 -6.04 -10.58 -1.24
C SER A 74 -5.31 -10.84 0.08
N TYR A 75 -4.40 -11.82 0.15
CA TYR A 75 -3.72 -12.16 1.40
C TYR A 75 -2.93 -10.98 1.99
N PRO A 76 -2.11 -10.24 1.21
CA PRO A 76 -1.38 -9.08 1.73
C PRO A 76 -2.32 -7.98 2.23
N SER A 77 -3.37 -7.68 1.46
CA SER A 77 -4.31 -6.63 1.83
C SER A 77 -5.10 -6.98 3.09
N SER A 78 -5.47 -8.25 3.25
CA SER A 78 -6.17 -8.75 4.43
C SER A 78 -5.31 -8.61 5.69
N ARG A 79 -4.03 -9.00 5.63
CA ARG A 79 -3.11 -8.90 6.78
C ARG A 79 -2.82 -7.45 7.15
N LEU A 80 -2.58 -6.59 6.14
CA LEU A 80 -2.39 -5.15 6.36
C LEU A 80 -3.65 -4.48 6.91
N GLY A 81 -4.85 -4.90 6.47
CA GLY A 81 -6.12 -4.39 6.98
C GLY A 81 -6.34 -4.71 8.45
N VAL A 82 -6.04 -5.95 8.88
CA VAL A 82 -6.08 -6.35 10.30
C VAL A 82 -5.09 -5.51 11.11
N LEU A 83 -3.87 -5.33 10.61
CA LEU A 83 -2.85 -4.54 11.29
C LEU A 83 -3.27 -3.07 11.43
N ALA A 84 -3.79 -2.47 10.36
CA ALA A 84 -4.29 -1.09 10.39
C ALA A 84 -5.43 -0.92 11.40
N GLN A 85 -6.36 -1.88 11.46
CA GLN A 85 -7.43 -1.88 12.47
C GLN A 85 -6.90 -1.96 13.90
N MET A 86 -5.88 -2.79 14.16
CA MET A 86 -5.29 -2.93 15.50
C MET A 86 -4.66 -1.63 16.03
N TYR A 87 -4.17 -0.77 15.14
CA TYR A 87 -3.46 0.47 15.48
C TYR A 87 -4.29 1.74 15.19
N ASP A 88 -5.59 1.59 14.88
CA ASP A 88 -6.49 2.70 14.52
C ASP A 88 -5.95 3.57 13.36
N ILE A 89 -5.34 2.91 12.37
CA ILE A 89 -4.76 3.53 11.18
C ILE A 89 -5.76 3.46 10.04
N GLY A 90 -5.85 4.53 9.24
CA GLY A 90 -6.67 4.51 8.04
C GLY A 90 -6.16 3.48 7.04
N PHE A 91 -7.05 2.78 6.35
CA PHE A 91 -6.68 1.73 5.40
C PHE A 91 -7.48 1.79 4.10
N VAL A 92 -6.77 1.73 2.97
CA VAL A 92 -7.35 1.64 1.62
C VAL A 92 -6.73 0.45 0.89
N ASP A 93 -7.56 -0.53 0.53
CA ASP A 93 -7.20 -1.60 -0.39
C ASP A 93 -7.73 -1.28 -1.79
N VAL A 94 -6.82 -1.01 -2.73
CA VAL A 94 -7.21 -0.69 -4.11
C VAL A 94 -7.42 -1.93 -4.99
N LEU A 95 -7.12 -3.14 -4.49
CA LEU A 95 -7.23 -4.38 -5.27
C LEU A 95 -8.62 -4.60 -5.88
N PRO A 96 -9.75 -4.46 -5.16
CA PRO A 96 -11.08 -4.66 -5.73
C PRO A 96 -11.37 -3.74 -6.92
N SER A 97 -10.93 -2.47 -6.83
CA SER A 97 -11.15 -1.48 -7.90
C SER A 97 -10.20 -1.72 -9.08
N MET A 98 -8.96 -2.12 -8.83
CA MET A 98 -8.02 -2.52 -9.88
C MET A 98 -8.51 -3.76 -10.64
N GLN A 99 -9.05 -4.76 -9.95
CA GLN A 99 -9.68 -5.93 -10.56
C GLN A 99 -10.84 -5.52 -11.49
N ARG A 100 -11.77 -4.71 -10.98
CA ARG A 100 -12.93 -4.24 -11.75
C ARG A 100 -12.54 -3.45 -13.00
N GLU A 101 -11.61 -2.51 -12.87
CA GLU A 101 -11.22 -1.61 -13.97
C GLU A 101 -10.33 -2.29 -15.02
N SER A 102 -9.58 -3.32 -14.63
CA SER A 102 -8.72 -4.09 -15.54
C SER A 102 -9.47 -4.80 -16.66
N LEU A 103 -10.78 -5.03 -16.48
CA LEU A 103 -11.66 -5.62 -17.49
C LEU A 103 -11.78 -4.76 -18.75
N ASN A 104 -11.58 -3.44 -18.61
CA ASN A 104 -11.82 -2.47 -19.69
C ASN A 104 -10.59 -1.63 -20.03
N LYS A 105 -9.57 -1.59 -19.16
CA LYS A 105 -8.42 -0.70 -19.29
C LYS A 105 -7.13 -1.42 -18.94
N SER A 106 -6.05 -1.10 -19.65
CA SER A 106 -4.70 -1.46 -19.21
C SER A 106 -4.30 -0.56 -18.04
N LEU A 107 -4.12 -1.18 -16.86
CA LEU A 107 -3.75 -0.51 -15.61
C LEU A 107 -2.25 -0.58 -15.32
N TYR A 108 -1.53 -1.48 -15.99
CA TYR A 108 -0.09 -1.66 -15.86
C TYR A 108 0.54 -1.79 -17.25
N TYR A 109 1.74 -1.24 -17.41
CA TYR A 109 2.54 -1.44 -18.60
C TYR A 109 2.98 -2.90 -18.71
N ASP A 110 2.94 -3.45 -19.91
CA ASP A 110 3.32 -4.84 -20.12
C ASP A 110 4.81 -5.11 -19.97
N ILE A 111 5.64 -4.09 -20.22
CA ILE A 111 7.10 -4.22 -20.26
C ILE A 111 7.74 -4.32 -18.88
N ASP A 112 7.22 -3.58 -17.90
CA ASP A 112 7.90 -3.39 -16.61
C ASP A 112 6.96 -3.48 -15.40
N GLY A 113 5.66 -3.70 -15.62
CA GLY A 113 4.69 -3.83 -14.53
C GLY A 113 4.44 -2.54 -13.76
N HIS A 114 4.89 -1.36 -14.23
CA HIS A 114 4.53 -0.09 -13.61
C HIS A 114 3.08 0.27 -13.94
N THR A 115 2.46 0.99 -13.01
CA THR A 115 1.10 1.48 -13.19
C THR A 115 1.03 2.48 -14.35
N THR A 116 0.03 2.35 -15.22
CA THR A 116 -0.26 3.32 -16.29
C THR A 116 -0.96 4.56 -15.71
N SER A 117 -1.21 5.57 -16.54
CA SER A 117 -2.07 6.70 -16.17
C SER A 117 -3.46 6.27 -15.70
N ASN A 118 -4.03 5.23 -16.34
CA ASN A 118 -5.32 4.67 -15.94
C ASN A 118 -5.23 3.99 -14.57
N GLY A 119 -4.19 3.20 -14.30
CA GLY A 119 -4.03 2.57 -12.99
C GLY A 119 -3.77 3.61 -11.89
N HIS A 120 -2.97 4.65 -12.15
CA HIS A 120 -2.77 5.74 -11.20
C HIS A 120 -4.05 6.49 -10.91
N LYS A 121 -4.92 6.67 -11.92
CA LYS A 121 -6.24 7.26 -11.73
C LYS A 121 -7.09 6.42 -10.78
N VAL A 122 -7.15 5.09 -10.96
CA VAL A 122 -7.91 4.21 -10.06
C VAL A 122 -7.41 4.33 -8.62
N ILE A 123 -6.09 4.25 -8.42
CA ILE A 123 -5.47 4.40 -7.08
C ILE A 123 -5.81 5.76 -6.45
N ALA A 124 -5.70 6.84 -7.22
CA ALA A 124 -6.00 8.18 -6.73
C ALA A 124 -7.48 8.37 -6.39
N ASP A 125 -8.39 7.81 -7.18
CA ASP A 125 -9.84 7.89 -6.95
C ASP A 125 -10.22 7.17 -5.64
N GLU A 126 -9.63 6.01 -5.33
CA GLU A 126 -9.84 5.28 -4.07
C GLU A 126 -9.32 6.05 -2.85
N ILE A 127 -8.09 6.58 -2.94
CA ILE A 127 -7.50 7.40 -1.87
C ILE A 127 -8.35 8.65 -1.63
N HIS A 128 -8.75 9.33 -2.71
CA HIS A 128 -9.58 10.53 -2.61
C HIS A 128 -10.92 10.23 -1.95
N SER A 129 -11.60 9.15 -2.37
CA SER A 129 -12.88 8.74 -1.79
C SER A 129 -12.76 8.50 -0.29
N TYR A 130 -11.73 7.75 0.13
CA TYR A 130 -11.46 7.52 1.54
C TYR A 130 -11.24 8.82 2.33
N LEU A 131 -10.44 9.74 1.80
CA LEU A 131 -10.12 11.00 2.49
C LEU A 131 -11.35 11.90 2.65
N MET A 132 -12.29 11.87 1.70
CA MET A 132 -13.50 12.68 1.72
C MET A 132 -14.59 12.06 2.60
N ASP A 133 -14.74 10.74 2.61
CA ASP A 133 -15.82 10.05 3.32
C ASP A 133 -15.60 9.97 4.84
N TRP A 134 -14.35 10.05 5.30
CA TRP A 134 -13.97 9.79 6.70
C TRP A 134 -13.59 11.03 7.52
N GLU A 135 -13.86 12.26 7.02
CA GLU A 135 -13.38 13.52 7.64
C GLU A 135 -11.87 13.46 7.98
N PHE A 136 -11.10 12.64 7.25
CA PHE A 136 -9.66 12.49 7.50
C PHE A 136 -8.98 13.86 7.37
N ILE A 137 -9.54 14.66 6.45
CA ILE A 137 -9.32 16.09 6.28
C ILE A 137 -10.63 16.80 6.67
N ASN A 138 -10.60 17.59 7.73
CA ASN A 138 -11.63 18.61 7.95
C ASN A 138 -11.37 19.73 6.94
N ILE A 139 -12.14 19.78 5.86
CA ILE A 139 -12.19 20.97 5.03
C ILE A 139 -12.91 22.02 5.87
N ILE A 140 -12.14 22.96 6.43
CA ILE A 140 -12.71 24.19 6.95
C ILE A 140 -13.15 24.96 5.71
N ASP A 141 -14.45 24.97 5.44
CA ASP A 141 -15.04 25.93 4.51
C ASP A 141 -14.81 27.33 5.12
N ASP A 142 -13.93 28.11 4.48
CA ASP A 142 -13.77 29.56 4.73
C ASP A 142 -14.93 30.36 4.09
#